data_AF-A0A1C6FFL3-F1
#
_entry.id   AF-A0A1C6FFL3-F1
#
_cell.length_a   1.000
_cell.length_b   1.000
_cell.length_c   1.000
_cell.angle_alpha   90.00
_cell.angle_beta   90.00
_cell.angle_gamma   90.00
#
_symmetry.space_group_name_H-M   'P 1'
#
loop_
_entity.id
_entity.type
_entity.pdbx_description
1 polymer ?
#
loop_
_entity_poly.entity_id
_entity_poly.type
_entity_poly.pdbx_seq_one_letter_code
_entity_poly.pdbx_strand_id
1 'polypeptide(L)'
;MNHTKDARRIGLVDVDGHNGFPNLALMRISAWHKALGDMVEWWDGMLPYDRIYMSKVFTFSPDNDTVMQSDEIIRGGTGYRDYGSLPEEIEAMPPDYSIYPRYPYAVGFLTRGCIRSCPWCIVPRKEGGIRPAATWQEIKRPDSRTIIFLDNNVLAHEHGLQQIEEMGHADVKVDFNQGLDTRLITPEIAAMLAKLHWVKYVRLSCDTSDMLPVIAQAVAYLREAGIGTHRLWSYMLVQDVEEAYHRALVLKALGIQPFAQPYRDYDGGCEPTAEQKRFARWVNRKEIFYTCGWHEYRRRK
;
A
#
# COMPACT_ATOMS: atom_id res chain seq x y z
N MET A 1 -3.23 41.16 24.20
CA MET A 1 -3.33 41.55 22.77
C MET A 1 -3.40 40.27 21.98
N ASN A 2 -4.61 39.88 21.53
CA ASN A 2 -4.80 38.75 20.63
C ASN A 2 -4.28 39.17 19.26
N HIS A 3 -3.08 38.72 18.90
CA HIS A 3 -2.72 38.66 17.48
C HIS A 3 -3.61 37.59 16.85
N THR A 4 -4.67 38.00 16.16
CA THR A 4 -5.25 37.19 15.09
C THR A 4 -4.11 36.93 14.12
N LYS A 5 -3.55 35.71 14.18
CA LYS A 5 -2.56 35.25 13.23
C LYS A 5 -3.28 35.23 11.88
N ASP A 6 -2.81 36.00 10.90
CA ASP A 6 -3.35 35.92 9.55
C ASP A 6 -3.29 34.46 9.08
N ALA A 7 -4.36 33.99 8.46
CA ALA A 7 -4.48 32.61 7.99
C ALA A 7 -3.34 32.31 7.02
N ARG A 8 -2.57 31.25 7.28
CA ARG A 8 -1.45 30.89 6.43
C ARG A 8 -1.93 30.23 5.15
N ARG A 9 -1.16 30.40 4.09
CA ARG A 9 -1.34 29.74 2.81
C ARG A 9 -0.40 28.55 2.70
N ILE A 10 -0.98 27.35 2.62
CA ILE A 10 -0.29 26.07 2.68
C ILE A 10 -0.38 25.37 1.33
N GLY A 11 0.78 25.07 0.74
CA GLY A 11 0.88 24.32 -0.51
C GLY A 11 1.15 22.84 -0.23
N LEU A 12 0.46 21.96 -0.94
CA LEU A 12 0.70 20.51 -0.89
C LEU A 12 1.32 20.02 -2.21
N VAL A 13 2.29 19.12 -2.12
CA VAL A 13 2.91 18.44 -3.26
C VAL A 13 2.92 16.94 -3.00
N ASP A 14 2.09 16.21 -3.74
CA ASP A 14 2.18 14.75 -3.83
C ASP A 14 3.13 14.36 -4.95
N VAL A 15 4.39 14.11 -4.61
CA VAL A 15 5.48 13.90 -5.59
C VAL A 15 5.23 12.67 -6.46
N ASP A 16 4.56 11.65 -5.92
CA ASP A 16 4.26 10.39 -6.61
C ASP A 16 2.81 10.32 -7.13
N GLY A 17 2.04 11.40 -6.98
CA GLY A 17 0.58 11.44 -7.15
C GLY A 17 0.06 11.16 -8.58
N HIS A 18 0.96 10.99 -9.55
CA HIS A 18 0.64 10.72 -10.96
C HIS A 18 -0.24 9.46 -11.16
N ASN A 19 -0.19 8.50 -10.23
CA ASN A 19 -0.88 7.21 -10.36
C ASN A 19 -2.25 7.16 -9.69
N GLY A 20 -2.70 8.26 -9.11
CA GLY A 20 -4.04 8.33 -8.55
C GLY A 20 -4.27 7.35 -7.39
N PHE A 21 -3.37 7.31 -6.39
CA PHE A 21 -3.64 6.77 -5.05
C PHE A 21 -3.49 7.91 -4.01
N PRO A 22 -4.36 8.03 -2.98
CA PRO A 22 -4.31 9.20 -2.09
C PRO A 22 -3.13 9.12 -1.10
N ASN A 23 -2.50 10.25 -0.84
CA ASN A 23 -1.41 10.37 0.12
C ASN A 23 -1.94 10.68 1.52
N LEU A 24 -2.02 9.67 2.40
CA LEU A 24 -2.60 9.78 3.74
C LEU A 24 -1.93 10.85 4.61
N ALA A 25 -0.60 11.03 4.49
CA ALA A 25 0.12 12.05 5.25
C ALA A 25 -0.33 13.47 4.85
N LEU A 26 -0.46 13.74 3.54
CA LEU A 26 -0.94 15.03 3.04
C LEU A 26 -2.40 15.29 3.42
N MET A 27 -3.24 14.25 3.45
CA MET A 27 -4.63 14.38 3.90
C MET A 27 -4.73 14.82 5.36
N ARG A 28 -3.86 14.28 6.22
CA ARG A 28 -3.82 14.64 7.65
C ARG A 28 -3.24 16.02 7.87
N ILE A 29 -2.17 16.38 7.15
CA ILE A 29 -1.61 17.74 7.13
C ILE A 29 -2.67 18.76 6.70
N SER A 30 -3.42 18.46 5.64
CA SER A 30 -4.51 19.32 5.17
C SER A 30 -5.59 19.52 6.23
N ALA A 31 -6.05 18.42 6.86
CA ALA A 31 -7.05 18.48 7.92
C ALA A 31 -6.58 19.35 9.10
N TRP A 32 -5.33 19.16 9.53
CA TRP A 32 -4.74 19.91 10.65
C TRP A 32 -4.68 21.41 10.36
N HIS A 33 -4.14 21.81 9.22
CA HIS A 33 -4.05 23.22 8.83
C HIS A 33 -5.44 23.87 8.68
N LYS A 34 -6.39 23.19 8.04
CA LYS A 34 -7.77 23.68 7.95
C LYS A 34 -8.42 23.87 9.32
N ALA A 35 -8.14 22.99 10.29
CA ALA A 35 -8.62 23.14 11.66
C ALA A 35 -8.03 24.36 12.38
N LEU A 36 -6.84 24.81 11.99
CA LEU A 36 -6.23 26.06 12.48
C LEU A 36 -6.74 27.32 11.77
N GLY A 37 -7.58 27.17 10.74
CA GLY A 37 -8.06 28.27 9.90
C GLY A 37 -7.12 28.65 8.75
N ASP A 38 -6.09 27.85 8.48
CA ASP A 38 -5.19 28.06 7.35
C ASP A 38 -5.86 27.66 6.02
N MET A 39 -5.45 28.30 4.92
CA MET A 39 -5.86 27.97 3.57
C MET A 39 -4.94 26.88 3.01
N VAL A 40 -5.51 25.76 2.59
CA VAL A 40 -4.75 24.61 2.06
C VAL A 40 -5.17 24.32 0.63
N GLU A 41 -4.19 24.23 -0.28
CA GLU A 41 -4.39 23.93 -1.69
C GLU A 41 -3.23 23.10 -2.26
N TRP A 42 -3.45 22.49 -3.43
CA TRP A 42 -2.35 21.93 -4.21
C TRP A 42 -1.41 23.06 -4.63
N TRP A 43 -0.10 22.83 -4.52
CA TRP A 43 0.89 23.83 -4.89
C TRP A 43 0.72 24.27 -6.34
N ASP A 44 0.69 25.59 -6.55
CA ASP A 44 0.71 26.26 -7.84
C ASP A 44 2.01 27.07 -7.94
N GLY A 45 2.82 26.78 -8.97
CA GLY A 45 4.10 27.44 -9.20
C GLY A 45 4.02 28.95 -9.47
N MET A 46 2.82 29.49 -9.68
CA MET A 46 2.59 30.93 -9.88
C MET A 46 2.33 31.69 -8.57
N LEU A 47 2.24 31.00 -7.43
CA LEU A 47 1.72 31.56 -6.19
C LEU A 47 2.74 31.43 -5.04
N PRO A 48 2.86 32.45 -4.16
CA PRO A 48 3.65 32.35 -2.94
C PRO A 48 2.87 31.63 -1.83
N TYR A 49 3.60 30.90 -0.97
CA TYR A 49 3.05 30.15 0.16
C TYR A 49 3.83 30.41 1.45
N ASP A 50 3.16 30.51 2.60
CA ASP A 50 3.84 30.55 3.90
C ASP A 50 4.57 29.23 4.20
N ARG A 51 4.01 28.11 3.73
CA ARG A 51 4.62 26.79 3.90
C ARG A 51 4.21 25.82 2.79
N ILE A 52 5.14 24.98 2.35
CA ILE A 52 4.87 23.87 1.43
C ILE A 52 5.24 22.53 2.08
N TYR A 53 4.35 21.55 1.94
CA TYR A 53 4.60 20.15 2.31
C TYR A 53 4.76 19.28 1.07
N MET A 54 5.87 18.55 1.01
CA MET A 54 6.16 17.60 -0.07
C MET A 54 6.19 16.18 0.52
N SER A 55 5.32 15.31 0.02
CA SER A 55 5.31 13.89 0.43
C SER A 55 5.75 13.02 -0.73
N LYS A 56 6.76 12.16 -0.49
CA LYS A 56 7.30 11.22 -1.47
C LYS A 56 7.40 9.82 -0.90
N VAL A 57 6.82 8.85 -1.59
CA VAL A 57 6.76 7.42 -1.23
C VAL A 57 7.86 6.62 -1.92
N PHE A 58 8.11 6.85 -3.21
CA PHE A 58 9.07 6.03 -3.97
C PHE A 58 10.46 6.67 -4.00
N THR A 59 11.50 5.86 -3.81
CA THR A 59 12.90 6.33 -3.88
C THR A 59 13.43 6.45 -5.30
N PHE A 60 12.69 5.92 -6.29
CA PHE A 60 13.10 5.84 -7.69
C PHE A 60 12.34 6.79 -8.62
N SER A 61 11.27 7.44 -8.15
CA SER A 61 10.58 8.45 -8.93
C SER A 61 11.39 9.76 -8.96
N PRO A 62 11.31 10.54 -10.05
CA PRO A 62 11.85 11.89 -10.06
C PRO A 62 11.26 12.73 -8.93
N ASP A 63 12.05 13.66 -8.42
CA ASP A 63 11.57 14.68 -7.49
C ASP A 63 11.00 15.89 -8.25
N ASN A 64 10.37 16.81 -7.53
CA ASN A 64 10.00 18.11 -8.09
C ASN A 64 11.25 19.03 -8.05
N ASP A 65 11.77 19.36 -9.22
CA ASP A 65 12.96 20.20 -9.44
C ASP A 65 12.63 21.69 -9.63
N THR A 66 11.36 22.06 -9.54
CA THR A 66 10.90 23.44 -9.71
C THR A 66 11.19 24.26 -8.45
N VAL A 67 11.66 25.50 -8.63
CA VAL A 67 11.82 26.45 -7.54
C VAL A 67 10.44 26.83 -7.00
N MET A 68 10.20 26.54 -5.72
CA MET A 68 8.93 26.84 -5.05
C MET A 68 9.06 28.11 -4.22
N GLN A 69 8.15 29.06 -4.41
CA GLN A 69 8.10 30.30 -3.65
C GLN A 69 7.45 30.06 -2.28
N SER A 70 8.25 29.81 -1.25
CA SER A 70 7.75 29.64 0.11
C SER A 70 8.77 30.01 1.19
N ASP A 71 8.27 30.48 2.34
CA ASP A 71 9.11 30.76 3.51
C ASP A 71 9.66 29.47 4.15
N GLU A 72 8.95 28.35 3.98
CA GLU A 72 9.33 27.06 4.55
C GLU A 72 8.88 25.88 3.67
N ILE A 73 9.80 24.95 3.40
CA ILE A 73 9.50 23.71 2.67
C ILE A 73 9.81 22.52 3.59
N ILE A 74 8.78 21.72 3.88
CA ILE A 74 8.89 20.50 4.68
C ILE A 74 8.74 19.29 3.75
N ARG A 75 9.73 18.40 3.77
CA ARG A 75 9.78 17.18 2.95
C ARG A 75 9.68 15.98 3.87
N GLY A 76 8.90 14.97 3.47
CA GLY A 76 8.75 13.76 4.27
C GLY A 76 8.35 12.53 3.44
N GLY A 77 8.62 11.36 4.00
CA GLY A 77 8.28 10.08 3.41
C GLY A 77 9.47 9.27 2.92
N THR A 78 9.20 7.99 2.63
CA THR A 78 10.22 6.99 2.28
C THR A 78 11.08 7.42 1.10
N GLY A 79 10.52 8.13 0.12
CA GLY A 79 11.23 8.58 -1.07
C GLY A 79 12.35 9.59 -0.78
N TYR A 80 12.24 10.33 0.32
CA TYR A 80 13.29 11.22 0.84
C TYR A 80 14.22 10.55 1.85
N ARG A 81 14.02 9.25 2.12
CA ARG A 81 14.67 8.51 3.21
C ARG A 81 14.42 9.14 4.58
N ASP A 82 13.32 9.87 4.71
CA ASP A 82 12.81 10.35 5.98
C ASP A 82 11.86 9.29 6.56
N TYR A 83 12.31 8.69 7.66
CA TYR A 83 11.59 7.66 8.39
C TYR A 83 10.98 8.20 9.70
N GLY A 84 10.93 9.52 9.85
CA GLY A 84 10.21 10.17 10.93
C GLY A 84 8.71 9.93 10.85
N SER A 85 8.03 10.31 11.93
CA SER A 85 6.56 10.32 12.00
C SER A 85 6.05 11.75 11.85
N LEU A 86 4.81 11.88 11.37
CA LEU A 86 4.10 13.15 11.56
C LEU A 86 4.00 13.47 13.06
N PRO A 87 3.97 14.76 13.44
CA PRO A 87 3.60 15.18 14.79
C PRO A 87 2.30 14.50 15.23
N GLU A 88 2.19 14.15 16.50
CA GLU A 88 1.08 13.35 17.05
C GLU A 88 -0.27 14.01 16.78
N GLU A 89 -0.35 15.34 16.92
CA GLU A 89 -1.54 16.13 16.63
C GLU A 89 -1.97 16.11 15.16
N ILE A 90 -1.02 15.92 14.23
CA ILE A 90 -1.31 15.77 12.80
C ILE A 90 -1.68 14.31 12.50
N GLU A 91 -0.94 13.35 13.07
CA GLU A 91 -1.19 11.92 12.88
C GLU A 91 -2.58 11.50 13.38
N ALA A 92 -3.07 12.15 14.44
CA ALA A 92 -4.40 11.93 15.01
C ALA A 92 -5.54 12.55 14.18
N MET A 93 -5.26 13.37 13.17
CA MET A 93 -6.32 14.00 12.38
C MET A 93 -7.07 12.97 11.52
N PRO A 94 -8.40 13.11 11.36
CA PRO A 94 -9.12 12.39 10.33
C PRO A 94 -8.62 12.84 8.94
N PRO A 95 -8.47 11.92 7.97
CA PRO A 95 -7.96 12.28 6.66
C PRO A 95 -8.92 13.24 5.92
N ASP A 96 -8.39 14.35 5.40
CA ASP A 96 -9.14 15.25 4.54
C ASP A 96 -9.30 14.67 3.12
N TYR A 97 -10.46 14.09 2.84
CA TYR A 97 -10.78 13.56 1.51
C TYR A 97 -11.11 14.64 0.47
N SER A 98 -11.29 15.91 0.86
CA SER A 98 -11.62 16.98 -0.09
C SER A 98 -10.49 17.28 -1.08
N ILE A 99 -9.24 17.04 -0.70
CA ILE A 99 -8.08 17.19 -1.60
C ILE A 99 -7.94 16.03 -2.61
N TYR A 100 -8.67 14.94 -2.39
CA TYR A 100 -8.73 13.75 -3.24
C TYR A 100 -10.20 13.36 -3.54
N PRO A 101 -10.97 14.19 -4.27
CA PRO A 101 -12.42 14.00 -4.41
C PRO A 101 -12.81 12.80 -5.28
N ARG A 102 -11.88 12.27 -6.09
CA ARG A 102 -12.13 11.13 -6.99
C ARG A 102 -12.12 9.77 -6.29
N TYR A 103 -11.89 9.72 -4.97
CA TYR A 103 -11.67 8.48 -4.23
C TYR A 103 -12.89 8.15 -3.36
N PRO A 104 -13.69 7.14 -3.75
CA PRO A 104 -14.95 6.84 -3.07
C PRO A 104 -14.79 5.91 -1.87
N TYR A 105 -13.58 5.74 -1.33
CA TYR A 105 -13.27 4.81 -0.25
C TYR A 105 -12.46 5.48 0.86
N ALA A 106 -12.49 4.88 2.05
CA ALA A 106 -11.62 5.23 3.15
C ALA A 106 -10.25 4.55 2.99
N VAL A 107 -9.21 5.16 3.54
CA VAL A 107 -7.85 4.60 3.62
C VAL A 107 -7.32 4.72 5.05
N GLY A 108 -6.61 3.70 5.52
CA GLY A 108 -6.05 3.71 6.86
C GLY A 108 -5.22 2.47 7.19
N PHE A 109 -4.80 2.39 8.45
CA PHE A 109 -4.00 1.28 8.99
C PHE A 109 -4.68 0.76 10.25
N LEU A 110 -4.95 -0.54 10.33
CA LEU A 110 -5.34 -1.18 11.60
C LEU A 110 -4.10 -1.41 12.47
N THR A 111 -2.98 -1.69 11.83
CA THR A 111 -1.67 -1.99 12.41
C THR A 111 -0.55 -1.30 11.63
N ARG A 112 0.57 -1.01 12.30
CA ARG A 112 1.81 -0.50 11.71
C ARG A 112 2.99 -1.38 12.11
N GLY A 113 4.06 -1.36 11.33
CA GLY A 113 5.22 -2.24 11.52
C GLY A 113 4.99 -3.67 11.05
N CYS A 114 5.96 -4.55 11.29
CA CYS A 114 5.90 -5.96 10.89
C CYS A 114 6.80 -6.83 11.79
N ILE A 115 6.42 -8.09 11.99
CA ILE A 115 7.22 -9.11 12.71
C ILE A 115 8.35 -9.71 11.87
N ARG A 116 8.43 -9.36 10.58
CA ARG A 116 9.35 -9.98 9.62
C ARG A 116 10.48 -9.04 9.25
N SER A 117 11.65 -9.59 8.99
CA SER A 117 12.85 -8.86 8.57
C SER A 117 13.26 -9.26 7.15
N CYS A 118 12.31 -9.24 6.21
CA CYS A 118 12.59 -9.59 4.82
C CYS A 118 13.65 -8.63 4.24
N PRO A 119 14.68 -9.11 3.53
CA PRO A 119 15.81 -8.28 3.12
C PRO A 119 15.43 -7.17 2.12
N TRP A 120 14.37 -7.39 1.33
CA TRP A 120 13.81 -6.41 0.40
C TRP A 120 12.82 -5.42 1.04
N CYS A 121 12.52 -5.53 2.33
CA CYS A 121 11.46 -4.75 2.98
C CYS A 121 12.02 -3.62 3.85
N ILE A 122 11.56 -2.40 3.62
CA ILE A 122 11.96 -1.23 4.42
C ILE A 122 11.21 -1.11 5.77
N VAL A 123 10.11 -1.83 5.94
CA VAL A 123 9.19 -1.68 7.08
C VAL A 123 9.88 -1.82 8.45
N PRO A 124 10.77 -2.80 8.70
CA PRO A 124 11.41 -2.93 10.01
C PRO A 124 12.28 -1.71 10.37
N ARG A 125 12.92 -1.10 9.37
CA ARG A 125 13.72 0.12 9.54
C ARG A 125 12.84 1.35 9.72
N LYS A 126 11.78 1.46 8.91
CA LYS A 126 10.91 2.65 8.86
C LYS A 126 9.91 2.70 10.00
N GLU A 127 9.23 1.59 10.26
CA GLU A 127 8.09 1.54 11.18
C GLU A 127 8.38 0.72 12.43
N GLY A 128 9.39 -0.14 12.43
CA GLY A 128 9.73 -0.99 13.57
C GLY A 128 8.80 -2.20 13.73
N GLY A 129 8.70 -2.68 14.98
CA GLY A 129 7.87 -3.82 15.35
C GLY A 129 6.36 -3.58 15.14
N ILE A 130 5.63 -4.68 14.96
CA ILE A 130 4.17 -4.65 14.80
C ILE A 130 3.50 -4.03 16.03
N ARG A 131 2.50 -3.16 15.81
CA ARG A 131 1.71 -2.51 16.87
C ARG A 131 0.32 -2.09 16.35
N PRO A 132 -0.66 -1.87 17.24
CA PRO A 132 -1.96 -1.34 16.84
C PRO A 132 -1.84 0.10 16.31
N ALA A 133 -2.78 0.51 15.46
CA ALA A 133 -2.82 1.86 14.90
C ALA A 133 -4.19 2.53 15.04
N ALA A 134 -5.24 1.95 14.47
CA ALA A 134 -6.62 2.45 14.60
C ALA A 134 -7.62 1.29 14.50
N THR A 135 -8.85 1.55 14.93
CA THR A 135 -10.00 0.69 14.66
C THR A 135 -10.57 0.93 13.27
N TRP A 136 -11.30 -0.04 12.71
CA TRP A 136 -11.94 0.14 11.41
C TRP A 136 -13.02 1.22 11.45
N GLN A 137 -13.67 1.42 12.60
CA GLN A 137 -14.69 2.44 12.83
C GLN A 137 -14.09 3.86 12.76
N GLU A 138 -12.90 4.07 13.34
CA GLU A 138 -12.17 5.35 13.25
C GLU A 138 -11.75 5.67 11.81
N ILE A 139 -11.41 4.65 11.03
CA ILE A 139 -11.01 4.82 9.61
C ILE A 139 -12.24 5.03 8.71
N LYS A 140 -13.37 4.40 9.04
CA LYS A 140 -14.56 4.38 8.19
C LYS A 140 -15.10 5.79 7.97
N ARG A 141 -15.36 6.10 6.70
CA ARG A 141 -16.09 7.31 6.32
C ARG A 141 -17.60 7.14 6.50
N PRO A 142 -18.34 8.21 6.85
CA PRO A 142 -19.80 8.17 6.88
C PRO A 142 -20.41 7.98 5.49
N ASP A 143 -19.78 8.51 4.44
CA ASP A 143 -20.25 8.49 3.05
C ASP A 143 -19.70 7.31 2.22
N SER A 144 -18.94 6.40 2.83
CA SER A 144 -18.43 5.21 2.15
C SER A 144 -18.50 3.96 3.03
N ARG A 145 -18.81 2.84 2.38
CA ARG A 145 -18.70 1.51 2.98
C ARG A 145 -17.42 0.79 2.62
N THR A 146 -16.56 1.37 1.78
CA THR A 146 -15.34 0.70 1.29
C THR A 146 -14.13 1.23 2.03
N ILE A 147 -13.28 0.34 2.53
CA ILE A 147 -12.05 0.67 3.24
C ILE A 147 -10.88 -0.07 2.60
N ILE A 148 -9.82 0.66 2.28
CA ILE A 148 -8.54 0.10 1.83
C ILE A 148 -7.52 0.24 2.96
N PHE A 149 -7.07 -0.90 3.46
CA PHE A 149 -6.08 -1.01 4.51
C PHE A 149 -4.67 -1.09 3.94
N LEU A 150 -3.77 -0.32 4.54
CA LEU A 150 -2.38 -0.18 4.13
C LEU A 150 -1.42 -1.00 5.02
N ASP A 151 -1.96 -1.77 5.95
CA ASP A 151 -1.27 -2.63 6.91
C ASP A 151 -0.16 -3.48 6.27
N ASN A 152 1.03 -3.43 6.86
CA ASN A 152 2.16 -4.24 6.39
C ASN A 152 1.99 -5.73 6.74
N ASN A 153 1.36 -6.05 7.87
CA ASN A 153 1.09 -7.43 8.30
C ASN A 153 -0.03 -7.50 9.35
N VAL A 154 -1.27 -7.23 8.94
CA VAL A 154 -2.44 -7.17 9.84
C VAL A 154 -2.67 -8.46 10.64
N LEU A 155 -2.31 -9.62 10.09
CA LEU A 155 -2.48 -10.92 10.74
C LEU A 155 -1.48 -11.16 11.89
N ALA A 156 -0.44 -10.34 11.99
CA ALA A 156 0.64 -10.51 12.96
C ALA A 156 0.37 -9.84 14.32
N HIS A 157 -0.83 -9.33 14.56
CA HIS A 157 -1.19 -8.66 15.80
C HIS A 157 -2.63 -8.99 16.23
N GLU A 158 -2.85 -9.17 17.53
CA GLU A 158 -4.18 -9.48 18.10
C GLU A 158 -5.23 -8.43 17.73
N HIS A 159 -4.88 -7.14 17.84
CA HIS A 159 -5.71 -6.02 17.38
C HIS A 159 -6.16 -6.21 15.93
N GLY A 160 -5.25 -6.54 15.01
CA GLY A 160 -5.60 -6.75 13.61
C GLY A 160 -6.60 -7.89 13.41
N LEU A 161 -6.43 -9.01 14.14
CA LEU A 161 -7.36 -10.14 14.11
C LEU A 161 -8.74 -9.77 14.71
N GLN A 162 -8.76 -9.02 15.82
CA GLN A 162 -10.01 -8.52 16.41
C GLN A 162 -10.78 -7.64 15.41
N GLN A 163 -10.08 -6.70 14.75
CA GLN A 163 -10.70 -5.80 13.77
C GLN A 163 -11.23 -6.58 12.55
N ILE A 164 -10.52 -7.62 12.11
CA ILE A 164 -10.99 -8.52 11.04
C ILE A 164 -12.27 -9.26 11.46
N GLU A 165 -12.32 -9.82 12.66
CA GLU A 165 -13.53 -10.51 13.15
C GLU A 165 -14.71 -9.55 13.28
N GLU A 166 -14.52 -8.35 13.84
CA GLU A 166 -15.57 -7.33 13.93
C GLU A 166 -16.13 -6.93 12.55
N MET A 167 -15.25 -6.69 11.57
CA MET A 167 -15.66 -6.36 10.20
C MET A 167 -16.41 -7.49 9.51
N GLY A 168 -16.18 -8.75 9.90
CA GLY A 168 -16.93 -9.90 9.40
C GLY A 168 -18.43 -9.86 9.72
N HIS A 169 -18.85 -9.01 10.68
CA HIS A 169 -20.24 -8.82 11.08
C HIS A 169 -20.80 -7.44 10.68
N ALA A 170 -20.09 -6.69 9.84
CA ALA A 170 -20.45 -5.33 9.43
C ALA A 170 -20.69 -5.20 7.91
N ASP A 171 -21.54 -4.25 7.50
CA ASP A 171 -21.71 -3.88 6.08
C ASP A 171 -20.58 -2.94 5.61
N VAL A 172 -19.35 -3.45 5.63
CA VAL A 172 -18.17 -2.80 5.08
C VAL A 172 -17.51 -3.70 4.04
N LYS A 173 -16.98 -3.09 2.98
CA LYS A 173 -16.15 -3.75 1.98
C LYS A 173 -14.69 -3.45 2.24
N VAL A 174 -13.85 -4.47 2.22
CA VAL A 174 -12.45 -4.36 2.62
C VAL A 174 -11.49 -4.75 1.51
N ASP A 175 -10.34 -4.10 1.53
CA ASP A 175 -9.20 -4.39 0.68
C ASP A 175 -7.94 -4.24 1.53
N PHE A 176 -7.27 -5.36 1.84
CA PHE A 176 -5.89 -5.30 2.31
C PHE A 176 -5.00 -5.14 1.09
N ASN A 177 -4.43 -3.94 0.94
CA ASN A 177 -3.70 -3.57 -0.26
C ASN A 177 -2.30 -4.19 -0.30
N GLN A 178 -1.75 -4.52 0.86
CA GLN A 178 -0.54 -5.33 0.99
C GLN A 178 -0.87 -6.83 0.96
N GLY A 179 0.13 -7.66 0.66
CA GLY A 179 -0.04 -9.11 0.69
C GLY A 179 -0.12 -9.63 2.14
N LEU A 180 -1.19 -10.33 2.49
CA LEU A 180 -1.31 -11.06 3.75
C LEU A 180 -0.21 -12.11 3.88
N ASP A 181 0.37 -12.22 5.08
CA ASP A 181 1.42 -13.20 5.39
C ASP A 181 0.83 -14.62 5.43
N THR A 182 1.05 -15.39 4.36
CA THR A 182 0.50 -16.76 4.20
C THR A 182 0.96 -17.72 5.29
N ARG A 183 2.11 -17.47 5.95
CA ARG A 183 2.59 -18.26 7.10
C ARG A 183 1.66 -18.18 8.30
N LEU A 184 0.85 -17.13 8.39
CA LEU A 184 -0.07 -16.90 9.50
C LEU A 184 -1.50 -17.34 9.15
N ILE A 185 -1.77 -17.79 7.93
CA ILE A 185 -3.13 -18.23 7.56
C ILE A 185 -3.32 -19.66 8.06
N THR A 186 -3.97 -19.80 9.23
CA THR A 186 -4.49 -21.06 9.78
C THR A 186 -5.95 -21.28 9.36
N PRO A 187 -6.55 -22.46 9.61
CA PRO A 187 -7.99 -22.66 9.38
C PRO A 187 -8.88 -21.61 10.07
N GLU A 188 -8.53 -21.21 11.30
CA GLU A 188 -9.27 -20.20 12.07
C GLU A 188 -9.18 -18.83 11.42
N ILE A 189 -7.98 -18.42 11.00
CA ILE A 189 -7.78 -17.15 10.28
C ILE A 189 -8.46 -17.19 8.90
N ALA A 190 -8.42 -18.32 8.20
CA ALA A 190 -9.14 -18.49 6.94
C ALA A 190 -10.66 -18.33 7.12
N ALA A 191 -11.23 -18.89 8.20
CA ALA A 191 -12.63 -18.72 8.55
C ALA A 191 -12.98 -17.25 8.85
N MET A 192 -12.11 -16.51 9.54
CA MET A 192 -12.27 -15.07 9.76
C MET A 192 -12.26 -14.29 8.43
N LEU A 193 -11.26 -14.55 7.57
CA LEU A 193 -11.14 -13.89 6.27
C LEU A 193 -12.32 -14.19 5.33
N ALA A 194 -12.93 -15.37 5.44
CA ALA A 194 -14.09 -15.78 4.64
C ALA A 194 -15.37 -14.99 4.97
N LYS A 195 -15.49 -14.46 6.19
CA LYS A 195 -16.64 -13.62 6.60
C LYS A 195 -16.59 -12.20 6.01
N LEU A 196 -15.42 -11.75 5.55
CA LEU A 196 -15.24 -10.38 5.04
C LEU A 196 -15.87 -10.18 3.65
N HIS A 197 -16.44 -8.99 3.42
CA HIS A 197 -16.84 -8.56 2.08
C HIS A 197 -15.66 -7.96 1.32
N TRP A 198 -14.94 -8.78 0.57
CA TRP A 198 -13.80 -8.32 -0.22
C TRP A 198 -14.22 -7.43 -1.39
N VAL A 199 -13.52 -6.30 -1.58
CA VAL A 199 -13.67 -5.44 -2.77
C VAL A 199 -13.43 -6.24 -4.04
N LYS A 200 -12.34 -7.02 -4.07
CA LYS A 200 -12.01 -7.86 -5.22
C LYS A 200 -11.18 -9.08 -4.86
N TYR A 201 -10.02 -8.85 -4.25
CA TYR A 201 -9.03 -9.90 -4.03
C TYR A 201 -8.62 -10.03 -2.57
N VAL A 202 -8.38 -11.26 -2.15
CA VAL A 202 -7.51 -11.59 -1.02
C VAL A 202 -6.09 -11.56 -1.56
N ARG A 203 -5.30 -10.57 -1.17
CA ARG A 203 -3.92 -10.40 -1.63
C ARG A 203 -2.98 -11.16 -0.71
N LEU A 204 -2.11 -11.96 -1.32
CA LEU A 204 -1.06 -12.74 -0.70
C LEU A 204 0.31 -12.27 -1.23
N SER A 205 1.39 -12.80 -0.69
CA SER A 205 2.75 -12.59 -1.19
C SER A 205 3.49 -13.92 -1.32
N CYS A 206 4.30 -14.03 -2.39
CA CYS A 206 5.14 -15.20 -2.68
C CYS A 206 6.44 -14.73 -3.35
N ASP A 207 7.34 -14.18 -2.52
CA ASP A 207 8.57 -13.52 -2.99
C ASP A 207 9.75 -14.49 -3.18
N THR A 208 9.66 -15.72 -2.64
CA THR A 208 10.70 -16.76 -2.74
C THR A 208 10.09 -18.13 -3.02
N SER A 209 10.82 -19.04 -3.67
CA SER A 209 10.34 -20.41 -3.91
C SER A 209 10.09 -21.21 -2.62
N ASP A 210 10.77 -20.88 -1.51
CA ASP A 210 10.53 -21.51 -0.20
C ASP A 210 9.10 -21.26 0.32
N MET A 211 8.42 -20.22 -0.19
CA MET A 211 7.04 -19.92 0.16
C MET A 211 6.02 -20.79 -0.60
N LEU A 212 6.43 -21.58 -1.60
CA LEU A 212 5.50 -22.36 -2.43
C LEU A 212 4.70 -23.41 -1.64
N PRO A 213 5.29 -24.21 -0.73
CA PRO A 213 4.51 -25.12 0.12
C PRO A 213 3.58 -24.36 1.07
N VAL A 214 4.05 -23.22 1.61
CA VAL A 214 3.29 -22.40 2.56
C VAL A 214 2.05 -21.79 1.90
N ILE A 215 2.21 -21.20 0.72
CA ILE A 215 1.07 -20.61 0.01
C ILE A 215 0.10 -21.68 -0.47
N ALA A 216 0.58 -22.87 -0.89
CA ALA A 216 -0.31 -23.98 -1.24
C ALA A 216 -1.18 -24.41 -0.06
N GLN A 217 -0.61 -24.51 1.14
CA GLN A 217 -1.35 -24.83 2.36
C GLN A 217 -2.34 -23.73 2.74
N ALA A 218 -1.92 -22.46 2.69
CA ALA A 218 -2.80 -21.33 2.96
C ALA A 218 -4.00 -21.29 2.00
N VAL A 219 -3.75 -21.54 0.71
CA VAL A 219 -4.83 -21.63 -0.30
C VAL A 219 -5.78 -22.79 -0.01
N ALA A 220 -5.29 -23.94 0.46
CA ALA A 220 -6.17 -25.03 0.87
C ALA A 220 -7.13 -24.60 2.00
N TYR A 221 -6.61 -23.96 3.05
CA TYR A 221 -7.44 -23.44 4.14
C TYR A 221 -8.44 -22.38 3.69
N LEU A 222 -8.00 -21.42 2.86
CA LEU A 222 -8.87 -20.39 2.30
C LEU A 222 -10.02 -21.01 1.48
N ARG A 223 -9.72 -22.03 0.67
CA ARG A 223 -10.73 -22.74 -0.12
C ARG A 223 -11.72 -23.50 0.74
N GLU A 224 -11.23 -24.20 1.76
CA GLU A 224 -12.07 -24.93 2.71
C GLU A 224 -13.01 -23.98 3.48
N ALA A 225 -12.54 -22.78 3.82
CA ALA A 225 -13.35 -21.72 4.42
C ALA A 225 -14.33 -21.03 3.44
N GLY A 226 -14.30 -21.37 2.15
CA GLY A 226 -15.23 -20.85 1.14
C GLY A 226 -14.70 -19.70 0.25
N ILE A 227 -13.43 -19.32 0.37
CA ILE A 227 -12.80 -18.34 -0.53
C ILE A 227 -12.34 -19.04 -1.81
N GLY A 228 -13.05 -18.80 -2.90
CA GLY A 228 -12.68 -19.33 -4.22
C GLY A 228 -11.36 -18.78 -4.75
N THR A 229 -10.59 -19.60 -5.45
CA THR A 229 -9.25 -19.25 -5.99
C THR A 229 -9.26 -18.04 -6.93
N HIS A 230 -10.37 -17.80 -7.64
CA HIS A 230 -10.56 -16.62 -8.49
C HIS A 230 -10.49 -15.27 -7.73
N ARG A 231 -10.62 -15.30 -6.39
CA ARG A 231 -10.42 -14.14 -5.51
C ARG A 231 -8.99 -14.03 -4.98
N LEU A 232 -8.12 -14.99 -5.25
CA LEU A 232 -6.74 -14.97 -4.75
C LEU A 232 -5.83 -14.25 -5.73
N TRP A 233 -5.05 -13.33 -5.19
CA TRP A 233 -4.04 -12.56 -5.92
C TRP A 233 -2.74 -12.63 -5.15
N SER A 234 -1.59 -12.74 -5.82
CA SER A 234 -0.30 -12.81 -5.13
C SER A 234 0.71 -11.86 -5.75
N TYR A 235 1.28 -10.99 -4.92
CA TYR A 235 2.51 -10.27 -5.26
C TYR A 235 3.69 -11.24 -5.30
N MET A 236 4.57 -11.04 -6.26
CA MET A 236 5.83 -11.77 -6.35
C MET A 236 6.94 -10.85 -6.84
N LEU A 237 8.03 -10.77 -6.09
CA LEU A 237 9.23 -10.10 -6.55
C LEU A 237 9.89 -10.85 -7.72
N VAL A 238 10.58 -10.11 -8.59
CA VAL A 238 11.38 -10.67 -9.69
C VAL A 238 12.82 -10.20 -9.50
N GLN A 239 13.63 -11.06 -8.88
CA GLN A 239 15.09 -10.89 -8.74
C GLN A 239 15.78 -11.72 -9.82
N ASP A 240 15.55 -13.03 -9.81
CA ASP A 240 15.90 -13.96 -10.88
C ASP A 240 14.66 -14.32 -11.71
N VAL A 241 14.78 -14.30 -13.03
CA VAL A 241 13.63 -14.48 -13.94
C VAL A 241 13.21 -15.94 -14.07
N GLU A 242 14.13 -16.90 -14.05
CA GLU A 242 13.80 -18.32 -14.20
C GLU A 242 13.18 -18.86 -12.90
N GLU A 243 13.69 -18.43 -11.76
CA GLU A 243 13.11 -18.76 -10.45
C GLU A 243 11.74 -18.08 -10.26
N ALA A 244 11.58 -16.81 -10.66
CA ALA A 244 10.27 -16.16 -10.71
C ALA A 244 9.32 -16.84 -11.71
N TYR A 245 9.82 -17.33 -12.84
CA TYR A 245 9.02 -18.09 -13.80
C TYR A 245 8.45 -19.37 -13.17
N HIS A 246 9.28 -20.12 -12.44
CA HIS A 246 8.81 -21.29 -11.69
C HIS A 246 7.68 -20.93 -10.72
N ARG A 247 7.88 -19.90 -9.88
CA ARG A 247 6.83 -19.43 -8.96
C ARG A 247 5.55 -19.05 -9.68
N ALA A 248 5.63 -18.29 -10.78
CA ALA A 248 4.47 -17.83 -11.53
C ALA A 248 3.61 -19.01 -12.05
N LEU A 249 4.26 -20.08 -12.51
CA LEU A 249 3.57 -21.30 -12.95
C LEU A 249 2.88 -22.04 -11.80
N VAL A 250 3.53 -22.14 -10.64
CA VAL A 250 2.92 -22.78 -9.47
C VAL A 250 1.73 -21.98 -8.95
N LEU A 251 1.85 -20.64 -8.85
CA LEU A 251 0.74 -19.76 -8.49
C LEU A 251 -0.44 -19.91 -9.47
N LYS A 252 -0.15 -19.94 -10.78
CA LYS A 252 -1.15 -20.19 -11.82
C LYS A 252 -1.84 -21.54 -11.64
N ALA A 253 -1.10 -22.61 -11.34
CA ALA A 253 -1.64 -23.95 -11.12
C ALA A 253 -2.53 -24.02 -9.87
N LEU A 254 -2.22 -23.25 -8.84
CA LEU A 254 -3.05 -23.09 -7.62
C LEU A 254 -4.30 -22.23 -7.87
N GLY A 255 -4.48 -21.68 -9.08
CA GLY A 255 -5.58 -20.78 -9.42
C GLY A 255 -5.43 -19.37 -8.85
N ILE A 256 -4.25 -19.03 -8.32
CA ILE A 256 -3.92 -17.71 -7.80
C ILE A 256 -3.50 -16.83 -8.97
N GLN A 257 -3.90 -15.56 -8.95
CA GLN A 257 -3.44 -14.63 -9.95
C GLN A 257 -2.13 -13.93 -9.53
N PRO A 258 -0.99 -14.20 -10.19
CA PRO A 258 0.26 -13.53 -9.87
C PRO A 258 0.30 -12.09 -10.35
N PHE A 259 1.08 -11.28 -9.64
CA PHE A 259 1.51 -9.94 -10.04
C PHE A 259 3.00 -9.78 -9.78
N ALA A 260 3.75 -9.76 -10.86
CA ALA A 260 5.20 -9.69 -10.85
C ALA A 260 5.66 -8.23 -10.67
N GLN A 261 6.54 -8.04 -9.69
CA GLN A 261 7.17 -6.76 -9.37
C GLN A 261 8.69 -6.89 -9.56
N PRO A 262 9.26 -6.29 -10.61
CA PRO A 262 10.71 -6.23 -10.77
C PRO A 262 11.35 -5.62 -9.53
N TYR A 263 12.31 -6.34 -8.95
CA TYR A 263 12.93 -5.91 -7.70
C TYR A 263 13.68 -4.59 -7.92
N ARG A 264 13.46 -3.66 -6.99
CA ARG A 264 14.14 -2.37 -6.90
C ARG A 264 14.66 -2.25 -5.49
N ASP A 265 15.95 -2.01 -5.36
CA ASP A 265 16.55 -1.68 -4.07
C ASP A 265 16.10 -0.28 -3.64
N TYR A 266 15.64 -0.15 -2.40
CA TYR A 266 15.25 1.14 -1.84
C TYR A 266 16.44 2.08 -1.62
N ASP A 267 17.67 1.57 -1.55
CA ASP A 267 18.88 2.38 -1.46
C ASP A 267 19.37 2.92 -2.83
N GLY A 268 18.66 2.61 -3.92
CA GLY A 268 18.89 3.21 -5.25
C GLY A 268 19.99 2.55 -6.07
N GLY A 269 20.47 1.37 -5.66
CA GLY A 269 21.59 0.68 -6.31
C GLY A 269 21.23 -0.24 -7.47
N CYS A 270 19.94 -0.56 -7.69
CA CYS A 270 19.53 -1.56 -8.67
C CYS A 270 18.28 -1.15 -9.46
N GLU A 271 18.49 -0.73 -10.71
CA GLU A 271 17.41 -0.62 -11.69
C GLU A 271 17.02 -2.00 -12.22
N PRO A 272 15.72 -2.31 -12.39
CA PRO A 272 15.34 -3.59 -12.94
C PRO A 272 15.77 -3.71 -14.40
N THR A 273 16.30 -4.89 -14.73
CA THR A 273 16.79 -5.21 -16.07
C THR A 273 15.65 -5.19 -17.09
N ALA A 274 15.99 -5.05 -18.37
CA ALA A 274 15.00 -5.16 -19.45
C ALA A 274 14.29 -6.52 -19.43
N GLU A 275 14.99 -7.59 -19.05
CA GLU A 275 14.41 -8.92 -18.94
C GLU A 275 13.39 -9.01 -17.79
N GLN A 276 13.71 -8.51 -16.60
CA GLN A 276 12.79 -8.47 -15.46
C GLN A 276 11.53 -7.65 -15.78
N LYS A 277 11.70 -6.47 -16.41
CA LYS A 277 10.57 -5.63 -16.85
C LYS A 277 9.68 -6.35 -17.86
N ARG A 278 10.29 -7.06 -18.82
CA ARG A 278 9.57 -7.83 -19.84
C ARG A 278 8.87 -9.06 -19.27
N PHE A 279 9.50 -9.74 -18.31
CA PHE A 279 8.87 -10.82 -17.55
C PHE A 279 7.66 -10.32 -16.76
N ALA A 280 7.80 -9.20 -16.05
CA ALA A 280 6.67 -8.61 -15.34
C ALA A 280 5.52 -8.22 -16.27
N ARG A 281 5.82 -7.69 -17.46
CA ARG A 281 4.80 -7.43 -18.49
C ARG A 281 4.10 -8.72 -18.93
N TRP A 282 4.84 -9.81 -19.13
CA TRP A 282 4.26 -11.11 -19.49
C TRP A 282 3.30 -11.62 -18.41
N VAL A 283 3.69 -11.60 -17.14
CA VAL A 283 2.85 -12.04 -16.01
C VAL A 283 1.62 -11.13 -15.82
N ASN A 284 1.83 -9.81 -15.83
CA ASN A 284 0.80 -8.85 -15.43
C ASN A 284 -0.27 -8.60 -16.51
N ARG A 285 -0.03 -9.06 -17.75
CA ARG A 285 -1.00 -9.05 -18.85
C ARG A 285 -1.68 -10.41 -18.94
N LYS A 286 -2.84 -10.54 -18.30
CA LYS A 286 -3.57 -11.82 -18.18
C LYS A 286 -3.77 -12.50 -19.53
N GLU A 287 -4.16 -11.74 -20.55
CA GLU A 287 -4.40 -12.25 -21.89
C GLU A 287 -3.14 -12.89 -22.50
N ILE A 288 -1.95 -12.46 -22.10
CA ILE A 288 -0.67 -13.03 -22.55
C ILE A 288 -0.28 -14.19 -21.64
N PHE A 289 -0.30 -13.99 -20.32
CA PHE A 289 0.13 -14.97 -19.32
C PHE A 289 -0.62 -16.31 -19.42
N TYR A 290 -1.90 -16.28 -19.79
CA TYR A 290 -2.71 -17.47 -19.91
C TYR A 290 -2.65 -18.13 -21.30
N THR A 291 -2.14 -17.46 -22.34
CA THR A 291 -2.15 -17.97 -23.73
C THR A 291 -0.78 -18.24 -24.33
N CYS A 292 0.29 -17.65 -23.80
CA CYS A 292 1.64 -17.76 -24.34
C CYS A 292 2.66 -18.07 -23.23
N GLY A 293 3.49 -19.09 -23.43
CA GLY A 293 4.54 -19.46 -22.47
C GLY A 293 5.68 -18.43 -22.43
N TRP A 294 6.35 -18.30 -21.28
CA TRP A 294 7.42 -17.32 -21.10
C TRP A 294 8.52 -17.40 -22.16
N HIS A 295 9.06 -18.60 -22.46
CA HIS A 295 10.13 -18.73 -23.45
C HIS A 295 9.70 -18.43 -24.89
N GLU A 296 8.41 -18.60 -25.21
CA GLU A 296 7.85 -18.17 -26.50
C GLU A 296 7.72 -16.65 -26.54
N TYR A 297 7.11 -16.06 -25.51
CA TYR A 297 7.00 -14.62 -25.36
C TYR A 297 8.39 -13.96 -25.41
N ARG A 298 9.38 -14.55 -24.74
CA ARG A 298 10.77 -14.07 -24.68
C ARG A 298 11.44 -13.98 -26.06
N ARG A 299 11.05 -14.83 -27.02
CA ARG A 299 11.60 -14.82 -28.38
C ARG A 299 10.98 -13.76 -29.30
N ARG A 300 9.78 -13.26 -28.99
CA ARG A 300 9.07 -12.26 -29.82
C ARG A 300 9.66 -10.86 -29.56
N LYS A 301 10.41 -10.30 -30.52
CA LYS A 301 11.00 -8.96 -30.40
C LYS A 301 9.96 -7.91 -30.02
#